data_AF-A0AAD4WV08-F1
#
_entry.id   AF-A0AAD4WV08-F1
#
_cell.length_a   1.000
_cell.length_b   1.000
_cell.length_c   1.000
_cell.angle_alpha   90.00
_cell.angle_beta   90.00
_cell.angle_gamma   90.00
#
_symmetry.space_group_name_H-M   'P 1'
#
loop_
_entity.id
_entity.type
_entity.pdbx_description
1 polymer ?
#
loop_
_entity_poly.entity_id
_entity_poly.type
_entity_poly.pdbx_seq_one_letter_code
_entity_poly.pdbx_strand_id
1 'polypeptide(L)'
;MALDEDGLLSSILDGESPVMLIGQGCSDGRKSTSRKVFYVRNNLVAWHSKKQKSISLSIAEAEYVAAGSCCTQLLWMRQMLEDYGFAQSCFLIYCDNMSGIDISKNPIKHSRTKHIYIRHHFIRDLVEDKILSLEFVPSKKQLADILTKALDFQKHVTLR
;
A
#
# COMPACT_ATOMS: atom_id res chain seq x y z
N MET A 1 16.70 -2.99 3.33
CA MET A 1 17.28 -3.20 1.98
C MET A 1 16.27 -2.62 1.02
N ALA A 2 16.55 -1.47 0.43
CA ALA A 2 15.63 -0.85 -0.52
C ALA A 2 15.68 -1.67 -1.81
N LEU A 3 14.53 -2.11 -2.32
CA LEU A 3 14.51 -2.88 -3.56
C LEU A 3 14.93 -2.00 -4.74
N ASP A 4 15.78 -2.58 -5.58
CA ASP A 4 16.27 -2.00 -6.83
C ASP A 4 15.10 -1.86 -7.82
N GLU A 5 15.22 -1.04 -8.87
CA GLU A 5 14.16 -0.98 -9.91
C GLU A 5 13.88 -2.39 -10.46
N ASP A 6 14.96 -3.18 -10.62
CA ASP A 6 14.93 -4.58 -11.02
C ASP A 6 14.25 -5.49 -9.99
N GLY A 7 14.28 -5.16 -8.69
CA GLY A 7 13.67 -5.98 -7.64
C GLY A 7 12.16 -5.76 -7.50
N LEU A 8 11.69 -4.52 -7.71
CA LEU A 8 10.25 -4.20 -7.74
C LEU A 8 9.61 -4.63 -9.06
N LEU A 9 10.32 -4.46 -10.17
CA LEU A 9 9.90 -5.07 -11.43
C LEU A 9 9.97 -6.59 -11.31
N SER A 10 11.04 -7.19 -10.79
CA SER A 10 11.12 -8.65 -10.60
C SER A 10 9.93 -9.18 -9.81
N SER A 11 9.56 -8.59 -8.68
CA SER A 11 8.40 -9.08 -7.90
C SER A 11 7.05 -8.88 -8.60
N ILE A 12 6.88 -7.80 -9.38
CA ILE A 12 5.72 -7.59 -10.25
C ILE A 12 5.73 -8.56 -11.44
N LEU A 13 6.92 -8.89 -11.95
CA LEU A 13 7.18 -9.76 -13.10
C LEU A 13 7.16 -11.26 -12.74
N ASP A 14 7.42 -11.61 -11.48
CA ASP A 14 7.35 -12.98 -10.95
C ASP A 14 5.92 -13.51 -11.04
N GLY A 15 4.92 -12.63 -11.10
CA GLY A 15 3.60 -12.95 -11.65
C GLY A 15 2.76 -13.92 -10.81
N GLU A 16 3.20 -14.26 -9.59
CA GLU A 16 2.50 -15.21 -8.72
C GLU A 16 1.53 -14.53 -7.75
N SER A 17 1.85 -13.33 -7.26
CA SER A 17 1.08 -12.62 -6.25
C SER A 17 0.65 -11.23 -6.73
N PRO A 18 -0.60 -10.79 -6.49
CA PRO A 18 -0.99 -9.43 -6.80
C PRO A 18 -0.21 -8.45 -5.95
N VAL A 19 0.26 -7.43 -6.63
CA VAL A 19 1.08 -6.38 -6.07
C VAL A 19 0.24 -5.13 -5.92
N MET A 20 0.32 -4.53 -4.75
CA MET A 20 -0.36 -3.28 -4.47
C MET A 20 0.61 -2.21 -4.01
N LEU A 21 0.48 -1.03 -4.59
CA LEU A 21 1.30 0.12 -4.28
C LEU A 21 0.47 1.19 -3.57
N ILE A 22 0.97 1.67 -2.43
CA ILE A 22 0.33 2.71 -1.62
C ILE A 22 1.19 3.97 -1.64
N GLY A 23 0.57 5.09 -2.03
CA GLY A 23 1.18 6.41 -1.94
C GLY A 23 0.29 7.39 -1.19
N GLN A 24 0.91 8.44 -0.65
CA GLN A 24 0.18 9.53 0.01
C GLN A 24 0.59 10.91 -0.50
N GLY A 25 -0.31 11.89 -0.38
CA GLY A 25 0.05 13.31 -0.37
C GLY A 25 -1.01 14.20 0.27
N CYS A 26 -0.62 15.41 0.65
CA CYS A 26 -1.49 16.43 1.22
C CYS A 26 -1.43 17.68 0.33
N SER A 27 -2.56 18.07 -0.26
CA SER A 27 -2.69 19.32 -1.04
C SER A 27 -3.66 20.24 -0.30
N ASP A 28 -3.10 21.18 0.46
CA ASP A 28 -3.66 22.36 1.14
C ASP A 28 -4.91 22.21 2.04
N GLY A 29 -5.59 21.07 2.03
CA GLY A 29 -6.64 20.73 3.00
C GLY A 29 -6.07 19.87 4.11
N ARG A 30 -6.52 20.06 5.35
CA ARG A 30 -6.14 19.28 6.55
C ARG A 30 -6.31 17.73 6.43
N LYS A 31 -6.72 17.19 5.27
CA LYS A 31 -6.96 15.76 5.03
C LYS A 31 -6.03 15.25 3.94
N SER A 32 -5.28 14.19 4.26
CA SER A 32 -4.41 13.49 3.31
C SER A 32 -5.21 12.80 2.20
N THR A 33 -4.57 12.60 1.05
CA THR A 33 -5.09 11.83 -0.08
C THR A 33 -4.34 10.51 -0.15
N SER A 34 -5.06 9.40 -0.05
CA SER A 34 -4.56 8.03 -0.23
C SER A 34 -4.61 7.66 -1.70
N ARG A 35 -3.53 7.06 -2.18
CA ARG A 35 -3.36 6.60 -3.56
C ARG A 35 -3.04 5.12 -3.54
N LYS A 36 -3.66 4.40 -4.45
CA LYS A 36 -3.65 2.94 -4.47
C LYS A 36 -3.62 2.48 -5.91
N VAL A 37 -2.75 1.52 -6.20
CA VAL A 37 -2.66 0.88 -7.51
C VAL A 37 -2.55 -0.61 -7.30
N PHE A 38 -3.36 -1.37 -8.03
CA PHE A 38 -3.51 -2.81 -7.91
C PHE A 38 -3.08 -3.48 -9.21
N TYR A 39 -2.10 -4.36 -9.10
CA TYR A 39 -1.63 -5.21 -10.16
C TYR A 39 -2.02 -6.65 -9.86
N VAL A 40 -2.51 -7.35 -10.88
CA VAL A 40 -2.65 -8.81 -10.84
C VAL A 40 -1.71 -9.35 -11.91
N ARG A 41 -0.69 -10.09 -11.48
CA ARG A 41 0.48 -10.37 -12.32
C ARG A 41 1.05 -9.04 -12.84
N ASN A 42 1.34 -8.96 -14.12
CA ASN A 42 1.94 -7.80 -14.78
C ASN A 42 0.89 -6.80 -15.30
N ASN A 43 -0.39 -6.95 -14.93
CA ASN A 43 -1.48 -6.13 -15.46
C ASN A 43 -2.05 -5.22 -14.38
N LEU A 44 -2.15 -3.93 -14.70
CA LEU A 44 -2.87 -2.95 -13.89
C LEU A 44 -4.38 -3.27 -13.96
N VAL A 45 -4.96 -3.68 -12.84
CA VAL A 45 -6.40 -4.02 -12.77
C VAL A 45 -7.23 -2.87 -12.22
N ALA A 46 -6.68 -2.12 -11.27
CA ALA A 46 -7.38 -0.98 -10.67
C ALA A 46 -6.41 0.07 -10.13
N TRP A 47 -6.84 1.33 -10.15
CA TRP A 47 -6.19 2.41 -9.43
C TRP A 47 -7.25 3.31 -8.79
N HIS A 48 -6.90 3.95 -7.69
CA HIS A 48 -7.81 4.85 -7.00
C HIS A 48 -7.06 5.91 -6.20
N SER A 49 -7.55 7.14 -6.26
CA SER A 49 -7.09 8.27 -5.46
C SER A 49 -8.26 8.80 -4.63
N LYS A 50 -8.16 8.71 -3.30
CA LYS A 50 -9.20 9.17 -2.36
C LYS A 50 -8.67 10.16 -1.37
N LYS A 51 -9.39 11.26 -1.17
CA LYS A 51 -9.22 12.07 0.03
C LYS A 51 -9.70 11.27 1.26
N GLN A 52 -8.87 11.18 2.29
CA GLN A 52 -9.20 10.46 3.51
C GLN A 52 -10.38 11.12 4.21
N LYS A 53 -11.25 10.31 4.82
CA LYS A 53 -12.42 10.81 5.54
C LYS A 53 -12.00 11.51 6.84
N SER A 54 -11.04 10.91 7.56
CA SER A 54 -10.43 11.41 8.79
C SER A 54 -9.27 12.37 8.49
N ILE A 55 -9.06 13.30 9.41
CA ILE A 55 -7.82 14.08 9.50
C ILE A 55 -6.83 13.23 10.28
N SER A 56 -5.63 13.06 9.74
CA SER A 56 -4.54 12.37 10.42
C SER A 56 -3.59 13.39 11.01
N LEU A 57 -3.03 13.08 12.17
CA LEU A 57 -2.14 13.96 12.92
C LEU A 57 -0.69 13.84 12.44
N SER A 58 -0.37 12.80 11.65
CA SER A 58 0.93 12.59 11.02
C SER A 58 0.78 11.89 9.67
N ILE A 59 1.83 11.97 8.85
CA ILE A 59 1.96 11.24 7.58
C ILE A 59 1.89 9.73 7.84
N ALA A 60 2.60 9.25 8.87
CA ALA A 60 2.59 7.84 9.27
C ALA A 60 1.18 7.34 9.64
N GLU A 61 0.40 8.10 10.42
CA GLU A 61 -0.99 7.73 10.73
C GLU A 61 -1.84 7.66 9.46
N ALA A 62 -1.66 8.63 8.58
CA ALA A 62 -2.44 8.75 7.38
C ALA A 62 -2.15 7.59 6.40
N GLU A 63 -0.90 7.20 6.22
CA GLU A 63 -0.54 5.99 5.46
C GLU A 63 -1.08 4.74 6.11
N TYR A 64 -1.08 4.67 7.45
CA TYR A 64 -1.66 3.54 8.16
C TYR A 64 -3.16 3.38 7.88
N VAL A 65 -3.88 4.50 7.85
CA VAL A 65 -5.29 4.54 7.44
C VAL A 65 -5.45 4.09 5.98
N ALA A 66 -4.51 4.46 5.11
CA ALA A 66 -4.49 4.04 3.71
C ALA A 66 -4.26 2.51 3.58
N ALA A 67 -3.28 1.97 4.31
CA ALA A 67 -2.91 0.56 4.38
C ALA A 67 -4.06 -0.31 4.89
N GLY A 68 -4.72 0.07 5.98
CA GLY A 68 -5.87 -0.69 6.49
C GLY A 68 -7.02 -0.72 5.49
N SER A 69 -7.30 0.41 4.85
CA SER A 69 -8.31 0.46 3.77
C SER A 69 -7.90 -0.33 2.54
N CYS A 70 -6.60 -0.54 2.33
CA CYS A 70 -6.03 -1.33 1.23
C CYS A 70 -6.17 -2.82 1.51
N CYS A 71 -5.86 -3.26 2.74
CA CYS A 71 -6.03 -4.64 3.18
C CYS A 71 -7.48 -5.12 2.99
N THR A 72 -8.48 -4.29 3.31
CA THR A 72 -9.89 -4.63 3.05
C THR A 72 -10.18 -4.83 1.56
N GLN A 73 -9.60 -4.01 0.67
CA GLN A 73 -9.78 -4.16 -0.78
C GLN A 73 -9.08 -5.41 -1.30
N LEU A 74 -7.91 -5.75 -0.77
CA LEU A 74 -7.19 -6.97 -1.13
C LEU A 74 -7.93 -8.23 -0.70
N LEU A 75 -8.49 -8.27 0.51
CA LEU A 75 -9.33 -9.38 0.94
C LEU A 75 -10.55 -9.57 0.04
N TRP A 76 -11.18 -8.47 -0.41
CA TRP A 76 -12.27 -8.55 -1.37
C TRP A 76 -11.81 -9.07 -2.74
N MET A 77 -10.67 -8.58 -3.24
CA MET A 77 -10.09 -9.08 -4.49
C MET A 77 -9.69 -10.55 -4.39
N ARG A 78 -9.17 -11.00 -3.26
CA ARG A 78 -8.86 -12.40 -2.98
C ARG A 78 -10.10 -13.27 -3.13
N GLN A 79 -11.19 -12.91 -2.45
CA GLN A 79 -12.44 -13.65 -2.56
C GLN A 79 -12.94 -13.70 -4.00
N MET A 80 -12.93 -12.56 -4.69
CA MET A 80 -13.33 -12.48 -6.09
C MET A 80 -12.48 -13.38 -6.99
N LEU A 81 -11.15 -13.42 -6.78
CA LEU A 81 -10.24 -14.27 -7.54
C LEU A 81 -10.46 -15.75 -7.24
N GLU A 82 -10.69 -16.11 -5.97
CA GLU A 82 -11.07 -17.46 -5.56
C GLU A 82 -12.37 -17.91 -6.25
N ASP A 83 -13.39 -17.04 -6.33
CA ASP A 83 -14.65 -17.31 -7.03
C ASP A 83 -14.46 -17.57 -8.54
N TYR A 84 -13.43 -16.94 -9.14
CA TYR A 84 -13.02 -17.18 -10.54
C TYR A 84 -12.06 -18.36 -10.72
N GLY A 85 -11.73 -19.10 -9.65
CA GLY A 85 -10.83 -20.26 -9.69
C GLY A 85 -9.34 -19.92 -9.61
N PHE A 86 -8.99 -18.67 -9.27
CA PHE A 86 -7.62 -18.22 -9.07
C PHE A 86 -7.30 -18.14 -7.57
N ALA A 87 -6.78 -19.23 -7.00
CA ALA A 87 -6.31 -19.22 -5.62
C ALA A 87 -5.00 -18.43 -5.50
N GLN A 88 -4.97 -17.47 -4.56
CA GLN A 88 -3.76 -16.72 -4.23
C GLN A 88 -3.41 -16.90 -2.76
N SER A 89 -2.16 -17.27 -2.52
CA SER A 89 -1.64 -17.58 -1.19
C SER A 89 -1.32 -16.31 -0.38
N CYS A 90 -0.72 -15.30 -1.02
CA CYS A 90 -0.25 -14.09 -0.35
C CYS A 90 -0.30 -12.86 -1.27
N PHE A 91 -0.63 -11.70 -0.71
CA PHE A 91 -0.63 -10.41 -1.39
C PHE A 91 0.57 -9.56 -0.96
N LEU A 92 1.20 -8.87 -1.90
CA LEU A 92 2.32 -8.01 -1.60
C LEU A 92 1.89 -6.54 -1.60
N ILE A 93 2.13 -5.85 -0.50
CA ILE A 93 1.84 -4.43 -0.35
C ILE A 93 3.15 -3.65 -0.21
N TYR A 94 3.31 -2.68 -1.10
CA TYR A 94 4.43 -1.76 -1.13
C TYR A 94 4.05 -0.40 -0.56
N CYS A 95 4.78 -0.01 0.48
CA CYS A 95 4.58 1.23 1.22
C CYS A 95 5.83 2.13 1.15
N ASP A 96 5.62 3.43 1.08
CA ASP A 96 6.67 4.45 0.93
C ASP A 96 7.22 5.00 2.25
N ASN A 97 6.71 4.52 3.38
CA ASN A 97 7.17 4.93 4.69
C ASN A 97 7.56 3.76 5.57
N MET A 98 8.85 3.73 5.91
CA MET A 98 9.44 2.73 6.77
C MET A 98 8.81 2.73 8.16
N SER A 99 8.36 3.89 8.67
CA SER A 99 7.69 3.94 9.97
C SER A 99 6.32 3.27 9.98
N GLY A 100 5.57 3.26 8.86
CA GLY A 100 4.34 2.49 8.76
C GLY A 100 4.58 0.98 8.80
N ILE A 101 5.68 0.53 8.20
CA ILE A 101 6.12 -0.88 8.20
C ILE A 101 6.65 -1.28 9.57
N ASP A 102 7.51 -0.46 10.17
CA ASP A 102 8.07 -0.71 11.49
C ASP A 102 6.98 -0.71 12.56
N ILE A 103 5.96 0.16 12.46
CA ILE A 103 4.79 0.12 13.34
C ILE A 103 4.04 -1.21 13.17
N SER A 104 3.86 -1.72 11.93
CA SER A 104 3.22 -3.03 11.74
C SER A 104 4.01 -4.19 12.36
N LYS A 105 5.35 -4.08 12.42
CA LYS A 105 6.26 -5.12 12.90
C LYS A 105 6.63 -5.00 14.39
N ASN A 106 6.60 -3.80 14.98
CA ASN A 106 7.01 -3.52 16.35
C ASN A 106 5.93 -2.72 17.13
N PRO A 107 5.42 -3.27 18.25
CA PRO A 107 4.41 -2.60 19.07
C PRO A 107 5.05 -1.54 19.97
N ILE A 108 5.36 -0.36 19.46
CA ILE A 108 5.70 0.77 20.33
C ILE A 108 4.42 1.26 21.01
N LYS A 109 4.35 1.04 22.32
CA LYS A 109 3.23 1.44 23.20
C LYS A 109 3.03 2.95 23.18
N HIS A 110 2.06 3.44 22.42
CA HIS A 110 1.42 4.72 22.70
C HIS A 110 -0.11 4.60 22.62
N SER A 111 -0.76 4.69 23.78
CA SER A 111 -2.18 4.37 24.01
C SER A 111 -3.18 5.42 23.52
N ARG A 112 -2.92 6.19 22.46
CA ARG A 112 -3.70 7.41 22.22
C ARG A 112 -4.74 7.41 21.11
N THR A 113 -4.95 6.33 20.36
CA THR A 113 -6.06 6.33 19.38
C THR A 113 -6.58 4.94 19.04
N LYS A 114 -7.73 4.56 19.60
CA LYS A 114 -8.40 3.26 19.42
C LYS A 114 -8.58 2.88 17.94
N HIS A 115 -8.86 3.84 17.05
CA HIS A 115 -9.05 3.59 15.62
C HIS A 115 -7.75 3.28 14.85
N ILE A 116 -6.59 3.70 15.36
CA ILE A 116 -5.29 3.33 14.81
C ILE A 116 -4.94 1.93 15.32
N TYR A 117 -5.17 1.68 16.60
CA TYR A 117 -4.94 0.38 17.23
C TYR A 117 -5.73 -0.75 16.57
N ILE A 118 -7.03 -0.55 16.28
CA ILE A 118 -7.85 -1.58 15.59
C ILE A 118 -7.29 -1.89 14.19
N ARG A 119 -6.92 -0.86 13.42
CA ARG A 119 -6.25 -1.07 12.12
C ARG A 119 -4.92 -1.77 12.28
N HIS A 120 -4.27 -1.58 13.43
CA HIS A 120 -2.96 -2.16 13.72
C HIS A 120 -3.00 -3.64 13.91
N HIS A 121 -3.88 -4.11 14.80
CA HIS A 121 -4.15 -5.55 14.92
C HIS A 121 -4.59 -6.12 13.58
N PHE A 122 -5.53 -5.47 12.89
CA PHE A 122 -6.02 -5.98 11.61
C PHE A 122 -4.91 -6.21 10.57
N ILE A 123 -4.02 -5.24 10.36
CA ILE A 123 -2.92 -5.40 9.38
C ILE A 123 -1.92 -6.45 9.88
N ARG A 124 -1.59 -6.45 11.17
CA ARG A 124 -0.63 -7.39 11.75
C ARG A 124 -1.13 -8.83 11.66
N ASP A 125 -2.38 -9.07 12.04
CA ASP A 125 -2.97 -10.41 12.03
C ASP A 125 -2.93 -10.98 10.59
N LEU A 126 -3.18 -10.15 9.57
CA LEU A 126 -3.03 -10.57 8.16
C LEU A 126 -1.58 -10.87 7.74
N VAL A 127 -0.60 -10.18 8.33
CA VAL A 127 0.83 -10.47 8.11
C VAL A 127 1.23 -11.78 8.79
N GLU A 128 0.79 -11.98 10.03
CA GLU A 128 1.06 -13.18 10.83
C GLU A 128 0.41 -14.42 10.19
N ASP A 129 -0.80 -14.29 9.67
CA ASP A 129 -1.52 -15.32 8.92
C ASP A 129 -0.93 -15.56 7.51
N LYS A 130 0.12 -14.81 7.12
CA LYS A 130 0.78 -14.86 5.80
C LYS A 130 -0.18 -14.59 4.64
N ILE A 131 -1.29 -13.91 4.92
CA ILE A 131 -2.25 -13.47 3.90
C ILE A 131 -1.67 -12.29 3.12
N LEU A 132 -0.86 -11.45 3.77
CA LEU A 132 -0.17 -10.34 3.12
C LEU A 132 1.26 -10.15 3.62
N SER A 133 2.10 -9.57 2.76
CA SER A 133 3.45 -9.10 3.09
C SER A 133 3.53 -7.59 2.89
N LEU A 134 4.23 -6.90 3.78
CA LEU A 134 4.49 -5.46 3.70
C LEU A 134 5.96 -5.20 3.43
N GLU A 135 6.23 -4.55 2.30
CA GLU A 135 7.57 -4.20 1.85
C GLU A 135 7.73 -2.69 1.62
N PHE A 136 8.96 -2.22 1.84
CA PHE A 136 9.30 -0.81 1.70
C PHE A 136 9.74 -0.51 0.27
N VAL A 137 9.17 0.55 -0.31
CA VAL A 137 9.58 1.09 -1.60
C VAL A 137 9.91 2.56 -1.44
N PRO A 138 11.11 3.02 -1.84
CA PRO A 138 11.43 4.44 -1.81
C PRO A 138 10.41 5.24 -2.63
N SER A 139 9.95 6.40 -2.13
CA SER A 139 8.96 7.23 -2.83
C SER A 139 9.35 7.60 -4.27
N LYS A 140 10.65 7.63 -4.58
CA LYS A 140 11.17 7.88 -5.95
C LYS A 140 10.85 6.76 -6.94
N LYS A 141 10.53 5.56 -6.46
CA LYS A 141 10.21 4.36 -7.25
C LYS A 141 8.75 3.94 -7.14
N GLN A 142 7.92 4.81 -6.56
CA GLN A 142 6.53 4.49 -6.29
C GLN A 142 5.70 4.65 -7.56
N LEU A 143 5.47 3.57 -8.32
CA LEU A 143 4.68 3.64 -9.56
C LEU A 143 3.25 4.13 -9.32
N ALA A 144 2.73 4.00 -8.09
CA ALA A 144 1.45 4.58 -7.74
C ALA A 144 1.40 6.10 -7.95
N ASP A 145 2.54 6.79 -7.86
CA ASP A 145 2.60 8.24 -8.03
C ASP A 145 2.33 8.67 -9.48
N ILE A 146 2.74 7.90 -10.50
CA ILE A 146 2.45 8.24 -11.91
C ILE A 146 0.95 8.34 -12.15
N LEU A 147 0.21 7.36 -11.63
CA LEU A 147 -1.21 7.20 -11.91
C LEU A 147 -2.08 8.11 -11.03
N THR A 148 -1.50 8.80 -10.05
CA THR A 148 -2.28 9.49 -9.02
C THR A 148 -1.74 10.86 -8.58
N LYS A 149 -0.56 11.29 -9.07
CA LYS A 149 0.00 12.64 -8.91
C LYS A 149 0.19 13.28 -10.29
N ALA A 150 -0.02 14.59 -10.36
CA ALA A 150 0.54 15.38 -11.45
C ALA A 150 2.04 15.51 -11.19
N LEU A 151 2.82 14.65 -11.86
CA LEU A 151 4.28 14.64 -11.73
C LEU A 151 4.91 15.61 -12.73
N ASP A 152 6.05 16.19 -12.34
CA ASP A 152 6.91 16.90 -13.29
C ASP A 152 7.38 15.95 -14.40
N PHE A 153 7.58 16.50 -15.59
CA PHE A 153 7.95 15.73 -16.79
C PHE A 153 9.11 14.75 -16.55
N GLN A 154 10.16 15.19 -15.85
CA GLN A 154 11.32 14.35 -15.55
C GLN A 154 10.96 13.12 -14.70
N LYS A 155 10.14 13.30 -13.65
CA LYS A 155 9.69 12.19 -12.79
C LYS A 155 8.74 11.25 -13.53
N HIS A 156 7.90 11.80 -14.41
CA HIS A 156 7.01 10.99 -15.23
C HIS A 156 7.78 10.11 -16.22
N VAL A 157 8.89 10.60 -16.79
CA VAL A 157 9.74 9.81 -17.69
C VAL A 157 10.51 8.73 -16.94
N THR A 158 11.02 9.00 -15.74
CA THR A 158 11.78 8.01 -14.96
C THR A 158 10.94 6.81 -14.52
N LEU A 159 9.65 7.01 -14.24
CA LEU A 159 8.79 5.96 -13.70
C LEU A 159 8.03 5.17 -14.79
N ARG A 160 8.14 5.56 -16.06
CA ARG A 160 7.45 4.94 -17.20
C ARG A 160 8.22 3.73 -17.71
#